data_AF-A0A1I4XGG4-F1
#
_entry.id   AF-A0A1I4XGG4-F1
#
_cell.length_a   1.000
_cell.length_b   1.000
_cell.length_c   1.000
_cell.angle_alpha   90.00
_cell.angle_beta   90.00
_cell.angle_gamma   90.00
#
_symmetry.space_group_name_H-M   'P 1'
#
loop_
_entity.id
_entity.type
_entity.pdbx_description
1 polymer ?
#
loop_
_entity_poly.entity_id
_entity_poly.type
_entity_poly.pdbx_seq_one_letter_code
_entity_poly.pdbx_strand_id
1 'polypeptide(L)'
;MILQYPDILLPKQQYKKIELKKILDKHLLRKTFSNVLINSSTQLLSDETIVDQSKNLVDYSTNLLGQYKVEHLGIKIVGEKQEYYNSNWDFTSSPDEPKLDIDFLNEDEFGFFVLPVDAVEGIKIPYKKGDKSDHLSVSRVCHCPTNSNFWHFEVRWFTKEDGTNTWIELPKSSKKKWQKLILGAIKSKIREAYIPEEPLSTHLPEVDFIQN
;
A
#
# COMPACT_ATOMS: atom_id res chain seq x y z
N MET A 1 -11.60 8.78 28.12
CA MET A 1 -10.20 8.47 27.72
C MET A 1 -9.97 9.26 26.44
N ILE A 2 -8.98 10.16 26.40
CA ILE A 2 -8.67 10.88 25.16
C ILE A 2 -7.94 9.89 24.25
N LEU A 3 -8.49 9.62 23.08
CA LEU A 3 -7.87 8.74 22.11
C LEU A 3 -6.65 9.46 21.50
N GLN A 4 -5.45 8.97 21.81
CA GLN A 4 -4.20 9.52 21.28
C GLN A 4 -3.83 8.83 19.97
N TYR A 5 -3.02 9.50 19.15
CA TYR A 5 -2.49 8.89 17.94
C TYR A 5 -1.54 7.75 18.33
N PRO A 6 -1.55 6.58 17.66
CA PRO A 6 -0.68 5.48 18.06
C PRO A 6 0.78 5.79 17.78
N ASP A 7 1.59 5.94 18.82
CA ASP A 7 3.03 6.22 18.74
C ASP A 7 3.79 5.21 17.86
N ILE A 8 3.32 3.95 17.84
CA ILE A 8 3.91 2.87 17.05
C ILE A 8 3.87 3.15 15.54
N LEU A 9 2.96 4.00 15.07
CA LEU A 9 2.83 4.37 13.66
C LEU A 9 3.76 5.51 13.27
N LEU A 10 4.18 6.34 14.22
CA LEU A 10 4.92 7.54 13.91
C LEU A 10 6.34 7.21 13.45
N PRO A 11 6.83 7.89 12.40
CA PRO A 11 8.26 7.86 12.11
C PRO A 11 9.07 8.42 13.27
N LYS A 12 10.17 7.75 13.59
CA LYS A 12 11.11 8.16 14.64
C LYS A 12 12.48 8.39 14.00
N GLN A 13 13.24 9.38 14.46
CA GLN A 13 14.54 9.75 13.86
C GLN A 13 15.51 8.56 13.73
N GLN A 14 15.47 7.63 14.68
CA GLN A 14 16.29 6.44 14.67
C GLN A 14 15.86 5.38 13.67
N TYR A 15 14.68 5.50 13.03
CA TYR A 15 14.21 4.52 12.07
C TYR A 15 14.94 4.63 10.72
N LYS A 16 15.10 3.48 10.06
CA LYS A 16 15.70 3.38 8.72
C LYS A 16 14.72 2.78 7.72
N LYS A 17 15.03 2.95 6.44
CA LYS A 17 14.24 2.33 5.38
C LYS A 17 14.22 0.81 5.52
N ILE A 18 13.02 0.23 5.50
CA ILE A 18 12.81 -1.21 5.54
C ILE A 18 13.22 -1.82 4.19
N GLU A 19 14.14 -2.77 4.24
CA GLU A 19 14.53 -3.54 3.07
C GLU A 19 13.51 -4.65 2.80
N LEU A 20 13.06 -4.77 1.55
CA LEU A 20 12.06 -5.76 1.13
C LEU A 20 12.40 -7.19 1.57
N LYS A 21 13.67 -7.59 1.49
CA LYS A 21 14.12 -8.94 1.86
C LYS A 21 13.80 -9.32 3.31
N LYS A 22 13.61 -8.33 4.20
CA LYS A 22 13.25 -8.55 5.61
C LYS A 22 11.76 -8.81 5.82
N ILE A 23 10.93 -8.54 4.81
CA ILE A 23 9.48 -8.60 4.92
C ILE A 23 8.82 -9.50 3.87
N LEU A 24 9.58 -10.28 3.10
CA LEU A 24 9.04 -11.14 2.04
C LEU A 24 8.04 -12.17 2.58
N ASP A 25 8.29 -12.70 3.79
CA ASP A 25 7.42 -13.65 4.48
C ASP A 25 6.29 -12.97 5.29
N LYS A 26 6.10 -11.66 5.10
CA LYS A 26 5.12 -10.86 5.85
C LYS A 26 3.92 -10.52 4.99
N HIS A 27 2.99 -9.81 5.62
CA HIS A 27 1.70 -9.49 5.05
C HIS A 27 1.47 -7.98 5.09
N LEU A 28 0.69 -7.50 4.14
CA LEU A 28 0.25 -6.12 4.00
C LEU A 28 -1.24 -6.02 4.32
N LEU A 29 -1.62 -5.04 5.12
CA LEU A 29 -3.00 -4.64 5.38
C LEU A 29 -3.45 -3.56 4.41
N ARG A 30 -4.68 -3.68 3.92
CA ARG A 30 -5.33 -2.66 3.09
C ARG A 30 -6.70 -2.31 3.65
N LYS A 31 -6.91 -1.04 3.96
CA LYS A 31 -8.25 -0.49 4.27
C LYS A 31 -9.12 -0.46 3.01
N THR A 32 -10.41 -0.76 3.17
CA THR A 32 -11.44 -0.64 2.15
C THR A 32 -12.58 0.21 2.70
N PHE A 33 -13.27 0.94 1.82
CA PHE A 33 -14.43 1.77 2.21
C PHE A 33 -15.73 0.96 2.35
N SER A 34 -15.67 -0.33 2.03
CA SER A 34 -16.79 -1.26 2.08
C SER A 34 -16.43 -2.41 3.01
N ASN A 35 -17.31 -2.67 3.98
CA ASN A 35 -17.26 -3.86 4.83
C ASN A 35 -17.64 -5.12 4.04
N VAL A 36 -18.28 -4.93 2.88
CA VAL A 36 -18.59 -6.00 1.93
C VAL A 36 -17.42 -6.13 0.96
N LEU A 37 -16.55 -7.09 1.24
CA LEU A 37 -15.36 -7.37 0.44
C LEU A 37 -15.68 -8.26 -0.76
N ILE A 38 -16.56 -9.25 -0.54
CA ILE A 38 -16.88 -10.30 -1.52
C ILE A 38 -18.13 -9.90 -2.28
N ASN A 39 -18.05 -9.93 -3.61
CA ASN A 39 -19.21 -9.81 -4.47
C ASN A 39 -20.05 -11.09 -4.38
N SER A 40 -21.32 -10.95 -3.99
CA SER A 40 -22.22 -12.09 -3.76
C SER A 40 -22.47 -12.94 -5.00
N SER A 41 -22.38 -12.37 -6.21
CA SER A 41 -22.61 -13.09 -7.46
C SER A 41 -21.38 -13.86 -7.95
N THR A 42 -20.17 -13.31 -7.76
CA THR A 42 -18.93 -13.93 -8.25
C THR A 42 -18.19 -14.70 -7.18
N GLN A 43 -18.52 -14.50 -5.90
CA GLN A 43 -17.78 -15.02 -4.74
C GLN A 43 -16.29 -14.59 -4.73
N LEU A 44 -15.97 -13.49 -5.41
CA LEU A 44 -14.63 -12.91 -5.50
C LEU A 44 -14.60 -11.53 -4.85
N LEU A 45 -13.41 -11.09 -4.47
CA LEU A 45 -13.16 -9.72 -4.01
C LEU A 45 -13.64 -8.71 -5.08
N SER A 46 -14.48 -7.75 -4.67
CA SER A 46 -15.09 -6.80 -5.61
C SER A 46 -14.08 -5.79 -6.16
N ASP A 47 -14.33 -5.27 -7.36
CA ASP A 47 -13.47 -4.25 -7.98
C ASP A 47 -13.39 -2.97 -7.13
N GLU A 48 -14.51 -2.62 -6.50
CA GLU A 48 -14.65 -1.46 -5.62
C GLU A 48 -13.84 -1.63 -4.33
N THR A 49 -13.61 -2.87 -3.90
CA THR A 49 -12.77 -3.19 -2.75
C THR A 49 -11.29 -3.10 -3.11
N ILE A 50 -10.92 -3.52 -4.33
CA ILE A 50 -9.54 -3.45 -4.81
C ILE A 50 -9.16 -2.01 -5.17
N VAL A 51 -10.05 -1.25 -5.81
CA VAL A 51 -9.78 0.11 -6.29
C VAL A 51 -10.68 1.08 -5.58
N ASP A 52 -10.07 1.90 -4.71
CA ASP A 52 -10.69 3.15 -4.26
C ASP A 52 -11.02 3.99 -5.51
N GLN A 53 -12.27 4.44 -5.64
CA GLN A 53 -12.81 5.13 -6.81
C GLN A 53 -11.96 6.32 -7.28
N SER A 54 -11.13 6.87 -6.39
CA SER A 54 -10.23 8.01 -6.63
C SER A 54 -8.77 7.64 -6.97
N LYS A 55 -8.32 6.40 -6.73
CA LYS A 55 -6.92 6.00 -6.79
C LYS A 55 -6.64 5.04 -7.94
N ASN A 56 -5.51 5.23 -8.61
CA ASN A 56 -5.04 4.31 -9.63
C ASN A 56 -4.22 3.17 -8.98
N LEU A 57 -4.42 1.92 -9.41
CA LEU A 57 -3.68 0.74 -8.90
C LEU A 57 -2.18 0.75 -9.20
N VAL A 58 -1.71 1.77 -9.90
CA VAL A 58 -0.29 1.99 -10.20
C VAL A 58 0.52 2.19 -8.91
N ASP A 59 -0.06 2.86 -7.91
CA ASP A 59 0.54 3.04 -6.59
C ASP A 59 -0.43 2.52 -5.53
N TYR A 60 -0.36 1.22 -5.27
CA TYR A 60 -1.32 0.58 -4.39
C TYR A 60 -0.88 0.66 -2.92
N SER A 61 -1.33 1.71 -2.23
CA SER A 61 -1.04 1.97 -0.82
C SER A 61 -1.56 0.87 0.11
N THR A 62 -0.68 0.38 0.97
CA THR A 62 -0.91 -0.69 1.95
C THR A 62 -0.08 -0.41 3.21
N ASN A 63 -0.27 -1.18 4.27
CA ASN A 63 0.52 -1.05 5.51
C ASN A 63 1.10 -2.39 5.93
N LEU A 64 2.27 -2.40 6.55
CA LEU A 64 2.86 -3.66 7.04
C LEU A 64 2.10 -4.20 8.26
N LEU A 65 1.53 -5.39 8.12
CA LEU A 65 0.80 -6.06 9.19
C LEU A 65 1.74 -6.45 10.35
N GLY A 66 1.23 -6.29 11.58
CA GLY A 66 1.89 -6.69 12.82
C GLY A 66 2.32 -5.50 13.66
N GLN A 67 2.80 -4.43 13.01
CA GLN A 67 3.05 -3.12 13.62
C GLN A 67 1.90 -2.17 13.32
N TYR A 68 1.55 -2.06 12.04
CA TYR A 68 0.25 -1.54 11.64
C TYR A 68 -0.79 -2.65 11.86
N LYS A 69 -1.80 -2.38 12.67
CA LYS A 69 -2.85 -3.34 13.03
C LYS A 69 -4.18 -2.95 12.38
N VAL A 70 -5.14 -3.88 12.38
CA VAL A 70 -6.49 -3.62 11.86
C VAL A 70 -7.15 -2.43 12.56
N GLU A 71 -6.99 -2.30 13.89
CA GLU A 71 -7.50 -1.16 14.67
C GLU A 71 -6.98 0.21 14.18
N HIS A 72 -5.76 0.25 13.62
CA HIS A 72 -5.18 1.47 13.08
C HIS A 72 -5.80 1.90 11.74
N LEU A 73 -6.49 1.01 11.02
CA LEU A 73 -7.14 1.35 9.74
C LEU A 73 -8.30 2.34 9.94
N GLY A 74 -8.86 2.45 11.14
CA GLY A 74 -9.86 3.46 11.47
C GLY A 74 -9.31 4.89 11.38
N ILE A 75 -7.99 5.07 11.49
CA ILE A 75 -7.36 6.39 11.49
C ILE A 75 -7.48 7.04 10.11
N LYS A 76 -8.08 8.22 10.08
CA LYS A 76 -8.20 9.06 8.89
C LYS A 76 -7.60 10.43 9.15
N ILE A 77 -6.55 10.76 8.41
CA ILE A 77 -5.94 12.09 8.42
C ILE A 77 -6.89 13.10 7.77
N VAL A 78 -7.15 14.21 8.49
CA VAL A 78 -8.02 15.32 8.09
C VAL A 78 -7.37 16.67 8.39
N GLY A 79 -8.09 17.76 8.17
CA GLY A 79 -7.65 19.11 8.54
C GLY A 79 -6.64 19.73 7.58
N GLU A 80 -6.13 20.90 7.96
CA GLU A 80 -5.25 21.72 7.12
C GLU A 80 -3.87 21.08 6.87
N LYS A 81 -3.40 20.24 7.80
CA LYS A 81 -2.13 19.51 7.70
C LYS A 81 -2.23 18.19 6.94
N GLN A 82 -3.36 17.88 6.32
CA GLN A 82 -3.56 16.60 5.63
C GLN A 82 -2.48 16.31 4.58
N GLU A 83 -2.08 17.32 3.79
CA GLU A 83 -1.02 17.16 2.78
C GLU A 83 0.33 16.84 3.43
N TYR A 84 0.67 17.50 4.53
CA TYR A 84 1.89 17.25 5.29
C TYR A 84 1.95 15.81 5.80
N TYR A 85 0.91 15.34 6.48
CA TYR A 85 0.88 13.99 7.08
C TYR A 85 0.85 12.86 6.04
N ASN A 86 0.32 13.11 4.84
CA ASN A 86 0.33 12.16 3.73
C ASN A 86 1.58 12.25 2.84
N SER A 87 2.42 13.26 3.04
CA SER A 87 3.69 13.40 2.32
C SER A 87 4.71 12.36 2.82
N ASN A 88 5.60 11.94 1.93
CA ASN A 88 6.67 11.01 2.26
C ASN A 88 7.57 11.58 3.36
N TRP A 89 7.90 10.73 4.33
CA TRP A 89 8.89 11.04 5.34
C TRP A 89 10.30 10.88 4.79
N ASP A 90 11.20 11.78 5.19
CA ASP A 90 12.55 11.91 4.65
C ASP A 90 13.62 11.10 5.40
N PHE A 91 13.22 10.32 6.41
CA PHE A 91 14.10 9.54 7.30
C PHE A 91 15.02 10.36 8.21
N THR A 92 14.82 11.67 8.32
CA THR A 92 15.69 12.56 9.11
C THR A 92 14.92 13.53 10.00
N SER A 93 13.74 13.93 9.57
CA SER A 93 12.84 14.80 10.30
C SER A 93 12.16 14.07 11.46
N SER A 94 11.72 14.83 12.46
CA SER A 94 10.81 14.36 13.51
C SER A 94 9.43 14.92 13.21
N PRO A 95 8.50 14.12 12.68
CA PRO A 95 7.18 14.63 12.32
C PRO A 95 6.39 15.15 13.54
N ASP A 96 5.49 16.10 13.30
CA ASP A 96 4.51 16.50 14.30
C ASP A 96 3.60 15.31 14.66
N GLU A 97 3.18 15.22 15.93
CA GLU A 97 2.16 14.24 16.33
C GLU A 97 0.75 14.74 15.91
N PRO A 98 -0.04 13.95 15.17
CA PRO A 98 -1.41 14.30 14.81
C PRO A 98 -2.30 14.46 16.05
N LYS A 99 -3.11 15.52 16.09
CA LYS A 99 -4.07 15.79 17.15
C LYS A 99 -5.47 15.29 16.80
N LEU A 100 -6.12 14.63 17.75
CA LEU A 100 -7.50 14.15 17.60
C LEU A 100 -8.45 15.32 17.30
N ASP A 101 -9.40 15.11 16.39
CA ASP A 101 -10.41 16.08 15.94
C ASP A 101 -9.86 17.31 15.20
N ILE A 102 -8.54 17.39 15.00
CA ILE A 102 -7.87 18.47 14.26
C ILE A 102 -7.17 17.89 13.03
N ASP A 103 -6.27 16.93 13.26
CA ASP A 103 -5.40 16.34 12.25
C ASP A 103 -5.85 14.92 11.87
N PHE A 104 -6.61 14.25 12.74
CA PHE A 104 -7.17 12.93 12.45
C PHE A 104 -8.51 12.68 13.13
N LEU A 105 -9.29 11.78 12.51
CA LEU A 105 -10.52 11.19 13.04
C LEU A 105 -10.35 9.67 13.10
N ASN A 106 -11.16 9.02 13.92
CA ASN A 106 -11.34 7.57 13.84
C ASN A 106 -12.67 7.25 13.16
N GLU A 107 -12.60 6.42 12.13
CA GLU A 107 -13.74 5.84 11.45
C GLU A 107 -13.93 4.40 11.96
N ASP A 108 -15.14 4.09 12.42
CA ASP A 108 -15.46 2.75 12.92
C ASP A 108 -15.99 1.82 11.81
N GLU A 109 -16.44 2.40 10.69
CA GLU A 109 -16.98 1.67 9.55
C GLU A 109 -15.96 1.59 8.41
N PHE A 110 -15.23 0.48 8.37
CA PHE A 110 -14.33 0.14 7.27
C PHE A 110 -14.21 -1.37 7.12
N GLY A 111 -13.91 -1.80 5.90
CA GLY A 111 -13.45 -3.16 5.64
C GLY A 111 -11.93 -3.18 5.54
N PHE A 112 -11.38 -4.38 5.46
CA PHE A 112 -9.97 -4.57 5.16
C PHE A 112 -9.73 -5.91 4.48
N PHE A 113 -8.59 -6.05 3.84
CA PHE A 113 -8.07 -7.36 3.48
C PHE A 113 -6.55 -7.39 3.60
N VAL A 114 -6.00 -8.59 3.53
CA VAL A 114 -4.58 -8.85 3.70
C VAL A 114 -3.97 -9.33 2.38
N LEU A 115 -2.71 -8.96 2.11
CA LEU A 115 -1.93 -9.42 0.96
C LEU A 115 -0.57 -9.96 1.43
N PRO A 116 -0.20 -11.22 1.14
CA PRO A 116 1.17 -11.68 1.31
C PRO A 116 2.14 -10.89 0.44
N VAL A 117 3.27 -10.46 1.01
CA VAL A 117 4.28 -9.65 0.30
C VAL A 117 4.87 -10.43 -0.87
N ASP A 118 5.21 -11.70 -0.67
CA ASP A 118 5.74 -12.60 -1.70
C ASP A 118 4.76 -12.86 -2.85
N ALA A 119 3.46 -12.83 -2.59
CA ALA A 119 2.43 -13.01 -3.61
C ALA A 119 2.27 -11.78 -4.52
N VAL A 120 2.60 -10.58 -4.03
CA VAL A 120 2.47 -9.34 -4.79
C VAL A 120 3.79 -8.75 -5.29
N GLU A 121 4.93 -9.17 -4.74
CA GLU A 121 6.25 -8.78 -5.19
C GLU A 121 6.64 -9.49 -6.50
N GLY A 122 7.13 -8.73 -7.47
CA GLY A 122 7.72 -9.30 -8.68
C GLY A 122 6.74 -9.99 -9.64
N ILE A 123 5.43 -9.78 -9.48
CA ILE A 123 4.41 -10.17 -10.45
C ILE A 123 4.79 -9.59 -11.81
N LYS A 124 4.78 -10.43 -12.83
CA LYS A 124 5.08 -10.06 -14.22
C LYS A 124 3.80 -10.06 -15.05
N ILE A 125 3.49 -8.92 -15.66
CA ILE A 125 2.32 -8.77 -16.54
C ILE A 125 2.81 -8.44 -17.95
N PRO A 126 2.68 -9.37 -18.91
CA PRO A 126 2.94 -9.06 -20.30
C PRO A 126 1.84 -8.15 -20.86
N TYR A 127 2.19 -7.19 -21.73
CA TYR A 127 1.21 -6.32 -22.38
C TYR A 127 1.69 -5.84 -23.76
N LYS A 128 0.77 -5.38 -24.58
CA LYS A 128 1.06 -4.83 -25.92
C LYS A 128 0.86 -3.33 -25.96
N LYS A 129 1.76 -2.60 -26.64
CA LYS A 129 1.72 -1.15 -26.82
C LYS A 129 1.85 -0.82 -28.32
N GLY A 130 0.73 -0.52 -28.97
CA GLY A 130 0.66 -0.37 -30.42
C GLY A 130 0.89 -1.72 -31.11
N ASP A 131 1.59 -1.70 -32.25
CA ASP A 131 1.89 -2.90 -33.06
C ASP A 131 3.19 -3.60 -32.67
N LYS A 132 3.88 -3.11 -31.62
CA LYS A 132 5.14 -3.69 -31.14
C LYS A 132 4.90 -4.93 -30.26
N SER A 133 5.88 -5.83 -30.31
CA SER A 133 5.97 -7.07 -29.54
C SER A 133 6.00 -6.85 -28.02
N ASP A 134 5.72 -7.93 -27.30
CA ASP A 134 5.43 -8.01 -25.87
C ASP A 134 6.31 -7.14 -24.96
N HIS A 135 5.67 -6.19 -24.28
CA HIS A 135 6.25 -5.45 -23.16
C HIS A 135 5.99 -6.20 -21.85
N LEU A 136 6.78 -5.89 -20.81
CA LEU A 136 6.65 -6.51 -19.50
C LEU A 136 6.53 -5.42 -18.43
N SER A 137 5.47 -5.50 -17.63
CA SER A 137 5.36 -4.77 -16.38
C SER A 137 5.69 -5.68 -15.20
N VAL A 138 6.34 -5.14 -14.18
CA VAL A 138 6.74 -5.87 -12.96
C VAL A 138 6.34 -5.09 -11.72
N SER A 139 5.72 -5.75 -10.74
CA SER A 139 5.41 -5.13 -9.45
C SER A 139 6.63 -5.09 -8.52
N ARG A 140 6.66 -4.08 -7.66
CA ARG A 140 7.59 -3.94 -6.53
C ARG A 140 6.84 -3.46 -5.29
N VAL A 141 7.11 -4.08 -4.16
CA VAL A 141 6.69 -3.59 -2.85
C VAL A 141 7.72 -2.59 -2.35
N CYS A 142 7.31 -1.34 -2.19
CA CYS A 142 8.18 -0.23 -1.81
C CYS A 142 7.80 0.30 -0.43
N HIS A 143 8.80 0.40 0.46
CA HIS A 143 8.64 1.12 1.72
C HIS A 143 8.58 2.62 1.44
N CYS A 144 7.43 3.23 1.71
CA CYS A 144 7.10 4.61 1.39
C CYS A 144 6.48 5.29 2.62
N PRO A 145 7.21 5.40 3.73
CA PRO A 145 6.68 5.95 4.96
C PRO A 145 6.20 7.38 4.74
N THR A 146 5.11 7.75 5.38
CA THR A 146 4.62 9.13 5.40
C THR A 146 4.93 9.77 6.76
N ASN A 147 4.78 11.09 6.86
CA ASN A 147 4.96 11.80 8.13
C ASN A 147 4.01 11.33 9.25
N SER A 148 2.93 10.62 8.93
CA SER A 148 2.01 10.05 9.91
C SER A 148 2.11 8.53 10.07
N ASN A 149 2.82 7.84 9.17
CA ASN A 149 2.79 6.39 9.12
C ASN A 149 4.10 5.82 8.55
N PHE A 150 4.97 5.37 9.46
CA PHE A 150 6.21 4.69 9.12
C PHE A 150 5.97 3.36 8.41
N TRP A 151 4.91 2.63 8.75
CA TRP A 151 4.65 1.30 8.20
C TRP A 151 3.90 1.32 6.87
N HIS A 152 3.89 2.47 6.17
CA HIS A 152 3.25 2.62 4.87
C HIS A 152 4.10 2.05 3.74
N PHE A 153 3.48 1.20 2.92
CA PHE A 153 4.06 0.57 1.75
C PHE A 153 3.19 0.81 0.53
N GLU A 154 3.81 0.78 -0.64
CA GLU A 154 3.08 0.83 -1.91
C GLU A 154 3.48 -0.35 -2.78
N VAL A 155 2.50 -1.04 -3.37
CA VAL A 155 2.76 -1.93 -4.51
C VAL A 155 2.79 -1.07 -5.76
N ARG A 156 3.98 -0.85 -6.28
CA ARG A 156 4.24 -0.03 -7.47
C ARG A 156 4.54 -0.89 -8.68
N TRP A 157 4.32 -0.34 -9.86
CA TRP A 157 4.50 -1.06 -11.12
C TRP A 157 5.55 -0.39 -11.98
N PHE A 158 6.46 -1.19 -12.53
CA PHE A 158 7.56 -0.73 -13.38
C PHE A 158 7.44 -1.35 -14.75
N THR A 159 7.90 -0.65 -15.78
CA THR A 159 8.04 -1.16 -17.14
C THR A 159 9.42 -0.84 -17.70
N LYS A 160 9.90 -1.68 -18.60
CA LYS A 160 11.11 -1.38 -19.37
C LYS A 160 10.82 -0.28 -20.39
N GLU A 161 11.72 0.68 -20.50
CA GLU A 161 11.66 1.69 -21.56
C GLU A 161 12.09 1.09 -22.91
N ASP A 162 11.43 1.52 -23.99
CA ASP A 162 11.60 0.93 -25.32
C ASP A 162 13.05 1.13 -25.81
N GLY A 163 13.75 0.03 -26.08
CA GLY A 163 15.12 0.07 -26.59
C GLY A 163 16.20 0.34 -25.53
N THR A 164 15.84 0.38 -24.24
CA THR A 164 16.81 0.57 -23.14
C THR A 164 16.73 -0.58 -22.14
N ASN A 165 17.73 -0.72 -21.26
CA ASN A 165 17.69 -1.67 -20.13
C ASN A 165 17.11 -1.05 -18.84
N THR A 166 16.52 0.13 -18.94
CA THR A 166 16.06 0.91 -17.80
C THR A 166 14.62 0.56 -17.45
N TRP A 167 14.37 0.33 -16.15
CA TRP A 167 13.03 0.20 -15.60
C TRP A 167 12.53 1.56 -15.12
N ILE A 168 11.35 1.96 -15.58
CA ILE A 168 10.69 3.20 -15.20
C ILE A 168 9.37 2.89 -14.50
N GLU A 169 9.01 3.70 -13.51
CA GLU A 169 7.71 3.59 -12.83
C GLU A 169 6.59 3.86 -13.85
N LEU A 170 5.55 3.04 -13.80
CA LEU A 170 4.41 3.17 -14.69
C LEU A 170 3.69 4.48 -14.35
N PRO A 171 3.38 5.35 -15.33
CA PRO A 171 2.83 6.66 -15.01
C PRO A 171 1.41 6.54 -14.44
N LYS A 172 1.13 7.33 -13.40
CA LYS A 172 -0.15 7.36 -12.67
C LYS A 172 -1.36 7.74 -13.52
N SER A 173 -1.18 8.36 -14.70
CA SER A 173 -2.29 8.71 -15.59
C SER A 173 -2.74 7.51 -16.44
N SER A 174 -4.02 7.15 -16.36
CA SER A 174 -4.62 5.95 -16.97
C SER A 174 -5.18 6.15 -18.39
N LYS A 175 -4.73 7.18 -19.11
CA LYS A 175 -5.36 7.57 -20.38
C LYS A 175 -5.10 6.60 -21.54
N LYS A 176 -4.16 5.65 -21.44
CA LYS A 176 -3.79 4.76 -22.55
C LYS A 176 -4.46 3.39 -22.43
N LYS A 177 -4.95 2.86 -23.56
CA LYS A 177 -5.65 1.55 -23.64
C LYS A 177 -4.85 0.39 -23.06
N TRP A 178 -3.54 0.35 -23.29
CA TRP A 178 -2.66 -0.70 -22.78
C TRP A 178 -2.51 -0.66 -21.24
N GLN A 179 -2.61 0.51 -20.61
CA GLN A 179 -2.59 0.61 -19.15
C GLN A 179 -3.84 -0.03 -18.55
N LYS A 180 -5.01 0.09 -19.20
CA LYS A 180 -6.24 -0.58 -18.72
C LYS A 180 -6.10 -2.10 -18.67
N LEU A 181 -5.38 -2.70 -19.63
CA LEU A 181 -5.10 -4.14 -19.64
C LEU A 181 -4.21 -4.53 -18.45
N ILE A 182 -3.16 -3.74 -18.20
CA ILE A 182 -2.30 -3.94 -17.03
C ILE A 182 -3.13 -3.84 -15.76
N LEU A 183 -3.94 -2.79 -15.59
CA LEU A 183 -4.80 -2.61 -14.41
C LEU A 183 -5.77 -3.78 -14.20
N GLY A 184 -6.37 -4.31 -15.27
CA GLY A 184 -7.23 -5.49 -15.18
C GLY A 184 -6.47 -6.74 -14.70
N ALA A 185 -5.26 -6.96 -15.20
CA ALA A 185 -4.40 -8.05 -14.75
C ALA A 185 -3.92 -7.86 -13.30
N ILE A 186 -3.61 -6.62 -12.89
CA ILE A 186 -3.27 -6.28 -11.49
C ILE A 186 -4.42 -6.67 -10.57
N LYS A 187 -5.66 -6.26 -10.90
CA LYS A 187 -6.85 -6.64 -10.14
C LYS A 187 -6.97 -8.16 -10.00
N SER A 188 -6.82 -8.90 -11.10
CA SER A 188 -6.88 -10.37 -11.08
C SER A 188 -5.87 -10.95 -10.10
N LYS A 189 -4.62 -10.46 -10.13
CA LYS A 189 -3.56 -10.95 -9.25
C LYS A 189 -3.80 -10.63 -7.78
N ILE A 190 -4.34 -9.45 -7.48
CA ILE A 190 -4.76 -9.12 -6.11
C ILE A 190 -5.89 -10.06 -5.66
N ARG A 191 -6.88 -10.37 -6.52
CA ARG A 191 -7.95 -11.34 -6.20
C ARG A 191 -7.45 -12.76 -5.97
N GLU A 192 -6.36 -13.15 -6.64
CA GLU A 192 -5.74 -14.47 -6.46
C GLU A 192 -4.95 -14.53 -5.14
N ALA A 193 -4.38 -13.40 -4.70
CA ALA A 193 -3.47 -13.33 -3.55
C ALA A 193 -4.12 -12.91 -2.23
N TYR A 194 -5.33 -12.31 -2.26
CA TYR A 194 -5.92 -11.76 -1.04
C TYR A 194 -6.24 -12.82 0.01
N ILE A 195 -6.12 -12.43 1.27
CA ILE A 195 -6.58 -13.18 2.43
C ILE A 195 -7.70 -12.35 3.09
N PRO A 196 -8.90 -12.93 3.31
CA PRO A 196 -10.07 -12.22 3.84
C PRO A 196 -10.02 -11.99 5.36
N GLU A 197 -9.10 -12.65 6.05
CA GLU A 197 -8.98 -12.64 7.51
C GLU A 197 -7.58 -12.21 7.93
N GLU A 198 -7.43 -11.70 9.15
CA GLU A 198 -6.13 -11.36 9.71
C GLU A 198 -5.38 -12.66 10.06
N PRO A 199 -4.26 -12.99 9.37
CA PRO A 199 -3.45 -14.13 9.75
C PRO A 199 -2.77 -13.85 11.10
N LEU A 200 -2.36 -14.91 11.81
CA LEU A 200 -1.48 -14.78 12.96
C LEU A 200 -0.16 -14.12 12.50
N SER A 201 -0.04 -12.83 12.75
CA SER A 201 1.15 -12.07 12.38
C SER A 201 2.11 -11.98 13.56
N THR A 202 3.39 -12.22 13.28
CA THR A 202 4.45 -12.03 14.28
C THR A 202 4.81 -10.55 14.32
N HIS A 203 4.72 -9.94 15.51
CA HIS A 203 5.30 -8.63 15.76
C HIS A 203 6.77 -8.61 15.31
N LEU A 204 7.13 -7.64 14.48
CA LEU A 204 8.51 -7.47 14.02
C LEU A 204 9.31 -6.73 15.10
N PRO A 205 10.46 -7.23 15.59
CA PRO A 205 11.23 -6.54 16.62
C PRO A 205 11.68 -5.15 16.17
N GLU A 206 11.47 -4.11 16.98
CA GLU A 206 11.85 -2.72 16.61
C GLU A 206 13.33 -2.56 16.25
N VAL A 207 14.20 -3.35 16.90
CA VAL A 207 15.65 -3.44 16.63
C VAL A 207 15.98 -3.68 15.16
N ASP A 208 15.12 -4.35 14.39
CA ASP A 208 15.36 -4.60 12.97
C ASP A 208 15.29 -3.34 12.09
N PHE A 209 14.72 -2.25 12.63
CA PHE A 209 14.39 -1.02 11.91
C PHE A 209 15.08 0.22 12.47
N ILE A 210 15.83 0.09 13.56
CA ILE A 210 16.60 1.17 14.18
C ILE A 210 18.01 1.27 13.53
N GLN A 211 18.55 2.49 13.43
CA GLN A 211 19.94 2.77 13.09
C GLN A 211 20.83 2.44 14.31
N ASN A 212 21.86 1.61 14.10
CA ASN A 212 22.87 1.33 15.14
C ASN A 212 23.83 2.51 15.30
#